data_AF-A0A067SL45-F1
#
_entry.id   AF-A0A067SL45-F1
#
_cell.length_a   1.000
_cell.length_b   1.000
_cell.length_c   1.000
_cell.angle_alpha   90.00
_cell.angle_beta   90.00
_cell.angle_gamma   90.00
#
_symmetry.space_group_name_H-M   'P 1'
#
loop_
_entity.id
_entity.type
_entity.pdbx_description
1 polymer ?
#
loop_
_entity_poly.entity_id
_entity_poly.type
_entity_poly.pdbx_seq_one_letter_code
_entity_poly.pdbx_strand_id
1 'polypeptide(L)'
;MSVPRTLCDADKHHGRAQIVNGDIFYSPNCTRELANIPEQDSHNILLPYARPEEIRAPRNFSRVNLADYQSPRWWSIPFGWVAFVPTRPDFFGPILGTMNRLPQCNELRFEEGLGYSMPEGILRVWRDLELDIIHAVGLLAVHTESSPLLPAYPTIFGYRHHHKSWRAALIAFERSRDWLVMWISVLAYLIAVAETKTSARENSPLLALTDWYSHLVKNGCSESWLEALTMSSMICEFTLWAERAGTFVSLTDLRADVRLPSVEWLCAFGIPNWYRWKLEWSKDPKYAAYTPLAHHLQDMFDGIPPRISSNWDVMQHQGSSHSLTAPMNQPIPPQNACPLGESREGNLTKGDSGWLVSWLWMWLLVSVI
;
A
#
# COMPACT_ATOMS: atom_id res chain seq x y z
N MET A 1 16.05 7.57 -14.48
CA MET A 1 17.17 7.71 -13.51
C MET A 1 18.29 6.72 -13.87
N SER A 2 19.59 7.04 -13.75
CA SER A 2 20.59 5.96 -13.88
C SER A 2 20.49 5.09 -12.62
N VAL A 3 20.14 3.82 -12.77
CA VAL A 3 20.14 2.87 -11.64
C VAL A 3 21.61 2.60 -11.30
N PRO A 4 22.16 3.16 -10.20
CA PRO A 4 23.58 3.37 -10.13
C PRO A 4 24.20 2.45 -9.07
N ARG A 5 25.45 2.02 -9.34
CA ARG A 5 26.58 1.83 -8.39
C ARG A 5 26.22 1.51 -6.93
N THR A 6 26.91 0.51 -6.40
CA THR A 6 26.98 0.16 -4.98
C THR A 6 26.79 1.36 -4.05
N LEU A 7 25.87 1.26 -3.08
CA LEU A 7 25.56 2.36 -2.15
C LEU A 7 26.81 3.00 -1.55
N CYS A 8 26.92 4.33 -1.62
CA CYS A 8 27.95 5.10 -0.93
C CYS A 8 27.42 5.71 0.37
N ASP A 9 28.31 6.31 1.17
CA ASP A 9 27.91 6.89 2.45
C ASP A 9 26.99 8.11 2.30
N ALA A 10 27.08 8.85 1.19
CA ALA A 10 26.17 9.96 0.90
C ALA A 10 24.73 9.49 0.70
N ASP A 11 24.53 8.32 0.06
CA ASP A 11 23.20 7.74 -0.15
C ASP A 11 22.53 7.32 1.16
N LYS A 12 23.34 7.07 2.19
CA LYS A 12 22.91 6.58 3.50
C LYS A 12 22.60 7.69 4.50
N HIS A 13 22.83 8.97 4.18
CA HIS A 13 22.72 10.05 5.17
C HIS A 13 21.32 10.19 5.80
N HIS A 14 20.28 9.67 5.13
CA HIS A 14 18.90 9.65 5.64
C HIS A 14 18.49 8.26 6.16
N GLY A 15 19.47 7.44 6.52
CA GLY A 15 19.27 6.09 7.02
C GLY A 15 18.99 6.03 8.52
N ARG A 16 18.63 4.83 9.00
CA ARG A 16 18.45 4.53 10.41
C ARG A 16 18.73 3.06 10.68
N ALA A 17 19.48 2.80 11.74
CA ALA A 17 19.59 1.48 12.35
C ALA A 17 18.73 1.42 13.63
N GLN A 18 18.10 0.28 13.89
CA GLN A 18 17.28 0.08 15.08
C GLN A 18 17.22 -1.40 15.48
N ILE A 19 17.03 -1.67 16.77
CA ILE A 19 16.82 -3.03 17.30
C ILE A 19 15.32 -3.31 17.36
N VAL A 20 14.86 -4.34 16.65
CA VAL A 20 13.47 -4.80 16.70
C VAL A 20 13.48 -6.28 17.03
N ASN A 21 12.81 -6.67 18.12
CA ASN A 21 12.77 -8.06 18.60
C ASN A 21 14.16 -8.70 18.82
N GLY A 22 15.16 -7.90 19.21
CA GLY A 22 16.53 -8.36 19.46
C GLY A 22 17.43 -8.44 18.22
N ASP A 23 16.90 -8.18 17.03
CA ASP A 23 17.65 -8.12 15.78
C ASP A 23 17.89 -6.68 15.32
N ILE A 24 19.04 -6.42 14.71
CA ILE A 24 19.34 -5.11 14.11
C ILE A 24 18.69 -5.06 12.72
N PHE A 25 17.87 -4.04 12.49
CA PHE A 25 17.34 -3.67 11.18
C PHE A 25 17.93 -2.34 10.75
N TYR A 26 18.24 -2.24 9.47
CA TYR A 26 18.79 -1.04 8.87
C TYR A 26 18.02 -0.66 7.62
N SER A 27 17.79 0.64 7.45
CA SER A 27 17.34 1.25 6.21
C SER A 27 18.33 2.34 5.81
N PRO A 28 18.81 2.38 4.56
CA PRO A 28 19.71 3.43 4.08
C PRO A 28 18.98 4.75 3.74
N ASN A 29 17.67 4.72 3.48
CA ASN A 29 16.91 5.87 2.98
C ASN A 29 15.60 6.14 3.75
N CYS A 30 15.53 5.71 5.02
CA CYS A 30 14.36 5.90 5.84
C CYS A 30 14.73 6.08 7.31
N THR A 31 14.16 7.11 7.93
CA THR A 31 14.32 7.42 9.35
C THR A 31 13.13 6.97 10.20
N ARG A 32 12.08 6.38 9.58
CA ARG A 32 10.88 5.93 10.29
C ARG A 32 11.22 4.88 11.35
N GLU A 33 10.52 4.96 12.47
CA GLU A 33 10.60 3.93 13.50
C GLU A 33 9.81 2.70 13.10
N LEU A 34 10.39 1.51 13.30
CA LEU A 34 9.68 0.25 13.11
C LEU A 34 9.08 -0.20 14.44
N ALA A 35 7.76 -0.17 14.55
CA ALA A 35 7.07 -0.69 15.72
C ALA A 35 7.18 -2.22 15.82
N ASN A 36 7.15 -2.91 14.68
CA ASN A 36 7.27 -4.36 14.57
C ASN A 36 7.82 -4.75 13.18
N ILE A 37 8.25 -6.01 13.07
CA ILE A 37 8.56 -6.63 11.78
C ILE A 37 7.34 -7.46 11.38
N PRO A 38 6.74 -7.22 10.20
CA PRO A 38 5.61 -8.02 9.74
C PRO A 38 6.08 -9.46 9.51
N GLU A 39 5.18 -10.41 9.71
CA GLU A 39 5.40 -11.77 9.24
C GLU A 39 5.51 -11.78 7.72
N GLN A 40 6.29 -12.73 7.19
CA GLN A 40 6.41 -12.88 5.74
C GLN A 40 5.07 -13.33 5.16
N ASP A 41 4.63 -12.64 4.11
CA ASP A 41 3.35 -12.94 3.46
C ASP A 41 3.39 -14.35 2.86
N SER A 42 2.63 -15.26 3.46
CA SER A 42 2.50 -16.65 3.02
C SER A 42 1.27 -16.88 2.12
N HIS A 43 0.44 -15.84 1.95
CA HIS A 43 -0.86 -15.91 1.29
C HIS A 43 -1.04 -14.70 0.36
N ASN A 44 -2.07 -14.75 -0.49
CA ASN A 44 -2.44 -13.61 -1.32
C ASN A 44 -2.97 -12.47 -0.44
N ILE A 45 -2.17 -11.40 -0.30
CA ILE A 45 -2.47 -10.26 0.56
C ILE A 45 -3.69 -9.44 0.11
N LEU A 46 -4.11 -9.57 -1.14
CA LEU A 46 -5.28 -8.86 -1.69
C LEU A 46 -6.61 -9.55 -1.35
N LEU A 47 -6.53 -10.75 -0.77
CA LEU A 47 -7.71 -11.47 -0.32
C LEU A 47 -7.82 -11.30 1.20
N PRO A 48 -9.00 -10.89 1.73
CA PRO A 48 -9.23 -10.96 3.16
C PRO A 48 -8.98 -12.42 3.61
N TYR A 49 -8.24 -12.59 4.70
CA TYR A 49 -7.96 -13.90 5.29
C TYR A 49 -9.26 -14.71 5.38
N ALA A 50 -9.40 -15.72 4.51
CA ALA A 50 -10.48 -16.66 4.64
C ALA A 50 -10.14 -17.52 5.84
N ARG A 51 -10.91 -17.40 6.93
CA ARG A 51 -10.94 -18.49 7.90
C ARG A 51 -11.31 -19.77 7.14
N PRO A 52 -10.81 -20.95 7.53
CA PRO A 52 -11.16 -22.20 6.86
C PRO A 52 -12.68 -22.39 6.68
N GLU A 53 -13.49 -21.86 7.59
CA GLU A 53 -14.96 -21.88 7.49
C GLU A 53 -15.56 -20.94 6.42
N GLU A 54 -14.82 -19.92 5.98
CA GLU A 54 -15.29 -18.83 5.11
C GLU A 54 -14.88 -19.00 3.64
N ILE A 55 -14.16 -20.07 3.28
CA ILE A 55 -13.65 -20.33 1.91
C ILE A 55 -14.79 -20.34 0.86
N ARG A 56 -16.02 -20.67 1.26
CA ARG A 56 -17.21 -20.71 0.39
C ARG A 56 -18.11 -19.49 0.51
N ALA A 57 -17.82 -18.55 1.40
CA ALA A 57 -18.62 -17.33 1.56
C ALA A 57 -18.32 -16.34 0.43
N PRO A 58 -19.30 -15.51 0.00
CA PRO A 58 -19.03 -14.39 -0.89
C PRO A 58 -17.89 -13.55 -0.32
N ARG A 59 -16.87 -13.25 -1.13
CA ARG A 59 -15.69 -12.50 -0.68
C ARG A 59 -16.12 -11.17 -0.11
N ASN A 60 -15.97 -11.02 1.21
CA ASN A 60 -16.37 -9.81 1.89
C ASN A 60 -15.24 -8.78 1.85
N PHE A 61 -15.21 -7.96 0.80
CA PHE A 61 -14.29 -6.83 0.70
C PHE A 61 -14.55 -5.74 1.75
N SER A 62 -15.59 -5.85 2.61
CA SER A 62 -15.86 -4.86 3.67
C SER A 62 -14.71 -4.69 4.67
N ARG A 63 -13.85 -5.68 4.81
CA ARG A 63 -12.76 -5.68 5.80
C ARG A 63 -11.44 -5.13 5.26
N VAL A 64 -11.33 -4.96 3.94
CA VAL A 64 -10.09 -4.50 3.32
C VAL A 64 -10.04 -2.98 3.36
N ASN A 65 -8.92 -2.45 3.86
CA ASN A 65 -8.66 -1.01 3.97
C ASN A 65 -7.31 -0.67 3.31
N LEU A 66 -7.20 0.52 2.71
CA LEU A 66 -5.93 1.03 2.18
C LEU A 66 -4.83 1.05 3.26
N ALA A 67 -5.20 1.39 4.51
CA ALA A 67 -4.27 1.44 5.64
C ALA A 67 -3.50 0.12 5.86
N ASP A 68 -4.09 -1.02 5.50
CA ASP A 68 -3.47 -2.35 5.63
C ASP A 68 -2.26 -2.54 4.68
N TYR A 69 -2.10 -1.65 3.70
CA TYR A 69 -1.06 -1.67 2.66
C TYR A 69 -0.12 -0.47 2.74
N GLN A 70 -0.33 0.45 3.69
CA GLN A 70 0.52 1.64 3.88
C GLN A 70 1.70 1.39 4.83
N SER A 71 1.78 0.20 5.42
CA SER A 71 2.92 -0.25 6.22
C SER A 71 3.89 -1.08 5.37
N PRO A 72 5.21 -1.03 5.63
CA PRO A 72 6.17 -1.84 4.90
C PRO A 72 5.88 -3.33 5.04
N ARG A 73 6.04 -4.09 3.95
CA ARG A 73 5.88 -5.56 3.90
C ARG A 73 7.09 -6.23 3.29
N TRP A 74 7.27 -7.53 3.55
CA TRP A 74 8.32 -8.29 2.89
C TRP A 74 8.12 -8.28 1.37
N TRP A 75 9.20 -7.98 0.65
CA TRP A 75 9.16 -7.98 -0.80
C TRP A 75 8.81 -9.39 -1.30
N SER A 76 7.90 -9.44 -2.27
CA SER A 76 7.64 -10.64 -3.05
C SER A 76 7.39 -10.24 -4.49
N ILE A 77 7.75 -11.11 -5.44
CA ILE A 77 7.57 -10.86 -6.87
C ILE A 77 6.12 -10.45 -7.24
N PRO A 78 5.06 -11.16 -6.78
CA PRO A 78 3.70 -10.78 -7.16
C PRO A 78 3.20 -9.49 -6.50
N PHE A 79 3.79 -9.06 -5.38
CA PHE A 79 3.29 -7.95 -4.56
C PHE A 79 4.29 -6.82 -4.33
N GLY A 80 5.43 -6.82 -5.01
CA GLY A 80 6.49 -5.81 -4.82
C GLY A 80 6.00 -4.38 -5.05
N TRP A 81 4.98 -4.22 -5.89
CA TRP A 81 4.29 -2.94 -6.12
C TRP A 81 3.63 -2.36 -4.86
N VAL A 82 3.33 -3.15 -3.83
CA VAL A 82 2.78 -2.63 -2.56
C VAL A 82 3.77 -1.69 -1.86
N ALA A 83 5.07 -1.87 -2.09
CA ALA A 83 6.09 -0.96 -1.57
C ALA A 83 5.92 0.48 -2.10
N PHE A 84 5.23 0.65 -3.23
CA PHE A 84 4.96 1.94 -3.87
C PHE A 84 3.71 2.63 -3.33
N VAL A 85 2.93 1.98 -2.46
CA VAL A 85 1.68 2.56 -1.91
C VAL A 85 1.99 3.82 -1.12
N PRO A 86 1.41 4.98 -1.45
CA PRO A 86 1.64 6.21 -0.71
C PRO A 86 1.04 6.08 0.70
N THR A 87 1.82 6.44 1.70
CA THR A 87 1.37 6.47 3.11
C THR A 87 0.34 7.57 3.34
N ARG A 88 0.40 8.64 2.54
CA ARG A 88 -0.54 9.76 2.53
C ARG A 88 -0.92 10.03 1.08
N PRO A 89 -2.06 9.50 0.61
CA PRO A 89 -2.50 9.72 -0.75
C PRO A 89 -2.71 11.22 -1.02
N ASP A 90 -2.09 11.70 -2.10
CA ASP A 90 -2.19 13.07 -2.58
C ASP A 90 -2.98 13.11 -3.90
N PHE A 91 -4.21 13.58 -3.82
CA PHE A 91 -5.08 13.73 -5.00
C PHE A 91 -4.95 15.12 -5.65
N PHE A 92 -3.87 15.88 -5.44
CA PHE A 92 -3.63 17.12 -6.18
C PHE A 92 -3.20 16.85 -7.64
N GLY A 93 -3.21 17.93 -8.43
CA GLY A 93 -2.80 17.92 -9.83
C GLY A 93 -3.95 17.70 -10.83
N PRO A 94 -3.66 17.77 -12.14
CA PRO A 94 -4.71 17.86 -13.16
C PRO A 94 -5.50 16.56 -13.32
N ILE A 95 -4.87 15.41 -13.10
CA ILE A 95 -5.47 14.09 -13.30
C ILE A 95 -6.22 13.59 -12.06
N LEU A 96 -5.57 13.61 -10.89
CA LEU A 96 -6.14 13.10 -9.64
C LEU A 96 -6.99 14.14 -8.88
N GLY A 97 -6.87 15.42 -9.23
CA GLY A 97 -7.64 16.54 -8.66
C GLY A 97 -9.14 16.33 -8.68
N THR A 98 -9.62 15.59 -9.68
CA THR A 98 -11.02 15.20 -9.86
C THR A 98 -11.57 14.31 -8.73
N MET A 99 -10.69 13.64 -7.99
CA MET A 99 -11.06 12.76 -6.86
C MET A 99 -10.74 13.37 -5.49
N ASN A 100 -10.08 14.52 -5.45
CA ASN A 100 -9.69 15.16 -4.19
C ASN A 100 -10.91 15.47 -3.31
N ARG A 101 -12.00 15.92 -3.93
CA ARG A 101 -13.25 16.20 -3.24
C ARG A 101 -14.29 15.11 -3.48
N LEU A 102 -14.70 14.44 -2.41
CA LEU A 102 -15.87 13.56 -2.44
C LEU A 102 -17.17 14.39 -2.57
N PRO A 103 -18.20 13.88 -3.26
CA PRO A 103 -19.52 14.50 -3.27
C PRO A 103 -20.05 14.69 -1.84
N GLN A 104 -20.71 15.81 -1.60
CA GLN A 104 -21.41 16.07 -0.33
C GLN A 104 -22.82 15.47 -0.34
N CYS A 105 -23.42 15.30 0.84
CA CYS A 105 -24.76 14.69 0.98
C CYS A 105 -25.84 15.39 0.14
N ASN A 106 -25.79 16.72 0.02
CA ASN A 106 -26.74 17.53 -0.76
C ASN A 106 -26.48 17.48 -2.27
N GLU A 107 -25.34 16.97 -2.72
CA GLU A 107 -25.01 16.81 -4.13
C GLU A 107 -25.44 15.45 -4.67
N LEU A 108 -25.69 14.47 -3.79
CA LEU A 108 -26.06 13.11 -4.19
C LEU A 108 -27.37 13.09 -4.97
N ARG A 109 -27.42 12.24 -5.99
CA ARG A 109 -28.67 11.95 -6.71
C ARG A 109 -29.48 10.98 -5.87
N PHE A 110 -30.74 11.30 -5.60
CA PHE A 110 -31.70 10.37 -5.03
C PHE A 110 -32.71 9.98 -6.10
N GLU A 111 -32.93 8.68 -6.26
CA GLU A 111 -33.96 8.13 -7.14
C GLU A 111 -34.88 7.23 -6.32
N GLU A 112 -36.18 7.53 -6.35
CA GLU A 112 -37.19 6.80 -5.59
C GLU A 112 -37.17 5.30 -5.97
N GLY A 113 -37.13 4.44 -4.95
CA GLY A 113 -37.01 2.98 -5.13
C GLY A 113 -35.57 2.46 -5.35
N LEU A 114 -34.65 3.26 -5.88
CA LEU A 114 -33.24 2.85 -6.07
C LEU A 114 -32.32 3.32 -4.94
N GLY A 115 -32.52 4.54 -4.43
CA GLY A 115 -31.72 5.16 -3.37
C GLY A 115 -30.76 6.23 -3.87
N TYR A 116 -29.65 6.41 -3.16
CA TYR A 116 -28.65 7.46 -3.37
C TYR A 116 -27.51 6.99 -4.28
N SER A 117 -27.09 7.82 -5.23
CA SER A 117 -25.97 7.56 -6.14
C SER A 117 -25.09 8.79 -6.39
N MET A 118 -23.92 8.56 -6.98
CA MET A 118 -22.98 9.61 -7.34
C MET A 118 -23.57 10.49 -8.46
N PRO A 119 -23.34 11.81 -8.46
CA PRO A 119 -23.75 12.67 -9.56
C PRO A 119 -23.13 12.22 -10.88
N GLU A 120 -23.91 12.20 -11.96
CA GLU A 120 -23.49 11.64 -13.27
C GLU A 120 -22.20 12.27 -13.79
N GLY A 121 -22.04 13.59 -13.62
CA GLY A 121 -20.83 14.30 -14.02
C GLY A 121 -19.57 13.82 -13.30
N ILE A 122 -19.68 13.56 -11.98
CA ILE A 122 -18.56 13.06 -11.17
C ILE A 122 -18.32 11.58 -11.44
N LEU A 123 -19.40 10.79 -11.55
CA LEU A 123 -19.36 9.36 -11.84
C LEU A 123 -18.63 9.08 -13.16
N ARG A 124 -18.93 9.83 -14.21
CA ARG A 124 -18.26 9.71 -15.50
C ARG A 124 -16.77 9.97 -15.38
N VAL A 125 -16.38 11.06 -14.72
CA VAL A 125 -14.96 11.42 -14.56
C VAL A 125 -14.20 10.35 -13.77
N TRP A 126 -14.76 9.84 -12.68
CA TRP A 126 -14.15 8.77 -11.88
C TRP A 126 -14.03 7.46 -12.67
N ARG A 127 -15.08 7.11 -13.42
CA ARG A 127 -15.09 5.91 -14.26
C ARG A 127 -14.02 6.00 -15.35
N ASP A 128 -13.95 7.12 -16.04
CA ASP A 128 -13.02 7.31 -17.16
C ASP A 128 -11.57 7.28 -16.61
N LEU A 129 -11.30 7.94 -15.48
CA LEU A 129 -10.01 7.87 -14.80
C LEU A 129 -9.62 6.45 -14.33
N GLU A 130 -10.56 5.69 -13.75
CA GLU A 130 -10.32 4.28 -13.38
C GLU A 130 -9.94 3.45 -14.62
N LEU A 131 -10.67 3.63 -15.72
CA LEU A 131 -10.40 2.92 -16.97
C LEU A 131 -9.04 3.29 -17.56
N ASP A 132 -8.69 4.57 -17.58
CA ASP A 132 -7.41 5.04 -18.12
C ASP A 132 -6.22 4.49 -17.30
N ILE A 133 -6.32 4.50 -15.96
CA ILE A 133 -5.28 3.93 -15.08
C ILE A 133 -5.16 2.41 -15.30
N ILE A 134 -6.27 1.68 -15.31
CA ILE A 134 -6.27 0.23 -15.52
C ILE A 134 -5.69 -0.12 -16.90
N HIS A 135 -6.05 0.65 -17.92
CA HIS A 135 -5.53 0.49 -19.27
C HIS A 135 -4.00 0.69 -19.28
N ALA A 136 -3.51 1.80 -18.74
CA ALA A 136 -2.08 2.10 -18.69
C ALA A 136 -1.28 1.04 -17.92
N VAL A 137 -1.83 0.54 -16.80
CA VAL A 137 -1.25 -0.58 -16.05
C VAL A 137 -1.17 -1.84 -16.91
N GLY A 138 -2.22 -2.18 -17.66
CA GLY A 138 -2.22 -3.33 -18.56
C GLY A 138 -1.15 -3.23 -19.65
N LEU A 139 -1.04 -2.07 -20.30
CA LEU A 139 -0.03 -1.82 -21.33
C LEU A 139 1.40 -1.89 -20.75
N LEU A 140 1.64 -1.26 -19.61
CA LEU A 140 2.97 -1.27 -18.99
C LEU A 140 3.35 -2.63 -18.44
N ALA A 141 2.41 -3.43 -17.93
CA ALA A 141 2.70 -4.79 -17.50
C ALA A 141 3.24 -5.63 -18.68
N VAL A 142 2.64 -5.51 -19.86
CA VAL A 142 3.12 -6.15 -21.08
C VAL A 142 4.48 -5.57 -21.51
N HIS A 143 4.62 -4.24 -21.60
CA HIS A 143 5.88 -3.57 -21.99
C HIS A 143 7.06 -3.95 -21.09
N THR A 144 6.80 -4.09 -19.80
CA THR A 144 7.80 -4.42 -18.79
C THR A 144 7.95 -5.92 -18.54
N GLU A 145 7.23 -6.78 -19.27
CA GLU A 145 7.20 -8.24 -19.05
C GLU A 145 6.99 -8.59 -17.56
N SER A 146 6.24 -7.75 -16.85
CA SER A 146 5.97 -7.92 -15.42
C SER A 146 4.60 -8.53 -15.23
N SER A 147 4.49 -9.45 -14.28
CA SER A 147 3.22 -10.09 -13.93
C SER A 147 2.86 -9.80 -12.46
N PRO A 148 2.66 -8.52 -12.08
CA PRO A 148 2.21 -8.20 -10.73
C PRO A 148 0.82 -8.78 -10.50
N LEU A 149 0.54 -9.27 -9.29
CA LEU A 149 -0.82 -9.65 -8.93
C LEU A 149 -1.63 -8.37 -8.68
N LEU A 150 -2.62 -8.13 -9.54
CA LEU A 150 -3.37 -6.87 -9.56
C LEU A 150 -4.46 -6.82 -8.47
N PRO A 151 -4.70 -5.65 -7.85
CA PRO A 151 -5.81 -5.46 -6.92
C PRO A 151 -7.17 -5.62 -7.62
N ALA A 152 -8.23 -5.82 -6.83
CA ALA A 152 -9.59 -5.75 -7.37
C ALA A 152 -9.89 -4.34 -7.93
N TYR A 153 -10.87 -4.23 -8.82
CA TYR A 153 -11.26 -2.92 -9.37
C TYR A 153 -11.95 -2.08 -8.28
N PRO A 154 -11.71 -0.75 -8.22
CA PRO A 154 -12.40 0.15 -7.30
C PRO A 154 -13.93 0.02 -7.31
N THR A 155 -14.51 -0.31 -8.47
CA THR A 155 -15.94 -0.62 -8.63
C THR A 155 -16.50 -1.62 -7.64
N ILE A 156 -15.68 -2.52 -7.09
CA ILE A 156 -16.13 -3.52 -6.12
C ILE A 156 -16.67 -2.92 -4.82
N PHE A 157 -16.28 -1.68 -4.49
CA PHE A 157 -16.79 -0.94 -3.35
C PHE A 157 -18.10 -0.19 -3.65
N GLY A 158 -18.56 -0.24 -4.90
CA GLY A 158 -19.91 0.14 -5.28
C GLY A 158 -20.14 1.63 -5.52
N TYR A 159 -19.10 2.42 -5.85
CA TYR A 159 -19.33 3.83 -6.17
C TYR A 159 -20.20 4.07 -7.42
N ARG A 160 -20.34 3.06 -8.29
CA ARG A 160 -21.24 3.08 -9.46
C ARG A 160 -22.68 2.63 -9.15
N HIS A 161 -22.97 2.24 -7.91
CA HIS A 161 -24.26 1.69 -7.52
C HIS A 161 -25.13 2.70 -6.77
N HIS A 162 -26.43 2.41 -6.74
CA HIS A 162 -27.36 3.08 -5.83
C HIS A 162 -27.29 2.43 -4.45
N HIS A 163 -27.44 3.25 -3.41
CA HIS A 163 -27.35 2.85 -2.01
C HIS A 163 -28.59 3.28 -1.24
N LYS A 164 -29.09 2.41 -0.36
CA LYS A 164 -30.32 2.68 0.43
C LYS A 164 -30.22 3.91 1.34
N SER A 165 -29.00 4.34 1.68
CA SER A 165 -28.77 5.54 2.49
C SER A 165 -27.62 6.36 1.92
N TRP A 166 -27.69 7.68 2.10
CA TRP A 166 -26.61 8.59 1.67
C TRP A 166 -25.28 8.28 2.36
N ARG A 167 -25.30 7.85 3.63
CA ARG A 167 -24.09 7.45 4.37
C ARG A 167 -23.40 6.26 3.73
N ALA A 168 -24.17 5.24 3.34
CA ALA A 168 -23.63 4.07 2.65
C ALA A 168 -23.01 4.45 1.30
N ALA A 169 -23.64 5.37 0.55
CA ALA A 169 -23.08 5.90 -0.69
C ALA A 169 -21.73 6.59 -0.46
N LEU A 170 -21.64 7.50 0.52
CA LEU A 170 -20.39 8.21 0.80
C LEU A 170 -19.26 7.26 1.24
N ILE A 171 -19.57 6.27 2.08
CA ILE A 171 -18.60 5.23 2.47
C ILE A 171 -18.14 4.45 1.23
N ALA A 172 -19.06 4.07 0.33
CA ALA A 172 -18.71 3.39 -0.92
C ALA A 172 -17.78 4.25 -1.80
N PHE A 173 -18.02 5.56 -1.89
CA PHE A 173 -17.21 6.47 -2.69
C PHE A 173 -15.81 6.65 -2.12
N GLU A 174 -15.71 6.89 -0.81
CA GLU A 174 -14.44 7.01 -0.09
C GLU A 174 -13.61 5.74 -0.27
N ARG A 175 -14.21 4.57 -0.01
CA ARG A 175 -13.50 3.28 -0.16
C ARG A 175 -13.08 2.99 -1.59
N SER A 176 -13.89 3.37 -2.58
CA SER A 176 -13.51 3.22 -3.99
C SER A 176 -12.33 4.12 -4.35
N ARG A 177 -12.33 5.38 -3.91
CA ARG A 177 -11.22 6.32 -4.11
C ARG A 177 -9.94 5.79 -3.47
N ASP A 178 -10.02 5.38 -2.22
CA ASP A 178 -8.88 4.86 -1.47
C ASP A 178 -8.36 3.57 -2.12
N TRP A 179 -9.24 2.74 -2.68
CA TRP A 179 -8.81 1.54 -3.40
C TRP A 179 -8.16 1.82 -4.75
N LEU A 180 -8.53 2.92 -5.43
CA LEU A 180 -7.84 3.34 -6.66
C LEU A 180 -6.37 3.68 -6.39
N VAL A 181 -6.01 4.09 -5.18
CA VAL A 181 -4.61 4.28 -4.76
C VAL A 181 -3.79 3.02 -4.97
N MET A 182 -4.38 1.83 -4.79
CA MET A 182 -3.69 0.56 -5.05
C MET A 182 -3.30 0.42 -6.53
N TRP A 183 -4.18 0.82 -7.45
CA TRP A 183 -3.89 0.83 -8.89
C TRP A 183 -2.85 1.88 -9.28
N ILE A 184 -2.92 3.06 -8.67
CA ILE A 184 -1.91 4.12 -8.80
C ILE A 184 -0.52 3.60 -8.38
N SER A 185 -0.47 2.77 -7.34
CA SER A 185 0.77 2.18 -6.83
C SER A 185 1.35 1.13 -7.78
N VAL A 186 0.49 0.30 -8.38
CA VAL A 186 0.89 -0.63 -9.45
C VAL A 186 1.46 0.14 -10.64
N LEU A 187 0.80 1.22 -11.04
CA LEU A 187 1.24 2.08 -12.14
C LEU A 187 2.62 2.70 -11.86
N ALA A 188 2.82 3.28 -10.68
CA ALA A 188 4.11 3.84 -10.26
C ALA A 188 5.23 2.78 -10.28
N TYR A 189 4.94 1.57 -9.79
CA TYR A 189 5.87 0.44 -9.83
C TYR A 189 6.26 0.07 -11.28
N LEU A 190 5.28 -0.06 -12.17
CA LEU A 190 5.55 -0.44 -13.56
C LEU A 190 6.33 0.64 -14.31
N ILE A 191 6.08 1.92 -14.02
CA ILE A 191 6.89 3.04 -14.56
C ILE A 191 8.34 2.91 -14.07
N ALA A 192 8.55 2.64 -12.77
CA ALA A 192 9.91 2.44 -12.23
C ALA A 192 10.64 1.26 -12.89
N VAL A 193 9.93 0.14 -13.14
CA VAL A 193 10.49 -1.00 -13.87
C VAL A 193 10.81 -0.63 -15.32
N ALA A 194 9.92 0.10 -16.00
CA ALA A 194 10.15 0.54 -17.37
C ALA A 194 11.37 1.46 -17.48
N GLU A 195 11.47 2.48 -16.62
CA GLU A 195 12.64 3.37 -16.57
C GLU A 195 13.95 2.62 -16.35
N THR A 196 13.92 1.54 -15.57
CA THR A 196 15.09 0.69 -15.31
C THR A 196 15.50 -0.08 -16.55
N LYS A 197 14.54 -0.71 -17.25
CA LYS A 197 14.81 -1.44 -18.49
C LYS A 197 15.35 -0.52 -19.59
N THR A 198 14.81 0.68 -19.73
CA THR A 198 15.28 1.63 -20.75
C THR A 198 16.65 2.20 -20.42
N SER A 199 16.91 2.55 -19.14
CA SER A 199 18.22 3.03 -18.69
C SER A 199 19.33 1.99 -18.92
N ALA A 200 19.01 0.70 -18.79
CA ALA A 200 19.95 -0.39 -19.09
C ALA A 200 20.26 -0.52 -20.59
N ARG A 201 19.38 -0.06 -21.48
CA ARG A 201 19.54 -0.18 -22.94
C ARG A 201 20.28 1.00 -23.57
N GLU A 202 20.10 2.21 -23.09
CA GLU A 202 20.36 3.40 -23.93
C GLU A 202 21.50 4.33 -23.48
N ASN A 203 22.21 4.06 -22.38
CA ASN A 203 23.31 4.90 -21.87
C ASN A 203 22.99 6.42 -21.71
N SER A 204 21.74 6.84 -21.91
CA SER A 204 21.29 8.25 -21.93
C SER A 204 19.98 8.41 -21.15
N PRO A 205 19.97 9.16 -20.04
CA PRO A 205 18.80 9.33 -19.18
C PRO A 205 17.61 10.03 -19.86
N LEU A 206 17.85 10.88 -20.86
CA LEU A 206 16.80 11.63 -21.56
C LEU A 206 15.93 10.74 -22.46
N LEU A 207 16.45 9.59 -22.91
CA LEU A 207 15.69 8.63 -23.71
C LEU A 207 14.85 7.67 -22.83
N ALA A 208 15.15 7.57 -21.53
CA ALA A 208 14.42 6.70 -20.61
C ALA A 208 12.97 7.15 -20.35
N LEU A 209 12.70 8.46 -20.33
CA LEU A 209 11.34 9.00 -20.24
C LEU A 209 10.56 8.73 -21.55
N THR A 210 11.25 8.73 -22.69
CA THR A 210 10.58 8.58 -23.98
C THR A 210 10.05 7.17 -24.22
N ASP A 211 10.58 6.12 -23.61
CA ASP A 211 10.20 4.75 -23.99
C ASP A 211 8.81 4.34 -23.47
N TRP A 212 8.58 4.38 -22.15
CA TRP A 212 7.27 4.00 -21.59
C TRP A 212 6.17 4.98 -22.00
N TYR A 213 6.49 6.28 -22.06
CA TYR A 213 5.56 7.31 -22.49
C TYR A 213 5.15 7.10 -23.94
N SER A 214 6.11 6.94 -24.85
CA SER A 214 5.82 6.70 -26.27
C SER A 214 5.11 5.38 -26.50
N HIS A 215 5.42 4.35 -25.69
CA HIS A 215 4.70 3.09 -25.72
C HIS A 215 3.21 3.31 -25.41
N LEU A 216 2.87 4.06 -24.36
CA LEU A 216 1.48 4.35 -23.99
C LEU A 216 0.77 5.18 -25.07
N VAL A 217 1.40 6.23 -25.60
CA VAL A 217 0.84 7.04 -26.70
C VAL A 217 0.55 6.17 -27.93
N LYS A 218 1.51 5.34 -28.35
CA LYS A 218 1.37 4.45 -29.51
C LYS A 218 0.22 3.46 -29.35
N ASN A 219 -0.11 3.08 -28.12
CA ASN A 219 -1.19 2.16 -27.79
C ASN A 219 -2.50 2.85 -27.38
N GLY A 220 -2.63 4.16 -27.66
CA GLY A 220 -3.91 4.88 -27.59
C GLY A 220 -4.16 5.68 -26.31
N CYS A 221 -3.18 5.80 -25.41
CA CYS A 221 -3.29 6.75 -24.29
C CYS A 221 -3.16 8.19 -24.82
N SER A 222 -3.98 9.09 -24.27
CA SER A 222 -3.93 10.51 -24.63
C SER A 222 -2.66 11.18 -24.11
N GLU A 223 -1.97 11.95 -24.95
CA GLU A 223 -0.78 12.70 -24.55
C GLU A 223 -1.08 13.68 -23.41
N SER A 224 -2.20 14.42 -23.47
CA SER A 224 -2.55 15.38 -22.40
C SER A 224 -2.83 14.70 -21.06
N TRP A 225 -3.38 13.49 -21.08
CA TRP A 225 -3.57 12.66 -19.89
C TRP A 225 -2.23 12.19 -19.33
N LEU A 226 -1.30 11.77 -20.20
CA LEU A 226 0.04 11.35 -19.79
C LEU A 226 0.88 12.51 -19.26
N GLU A 227 0.83 13.68 -19.89
CA GLU A 227 1.45 14.91 -19.36
C GLU A 227 0.93 15.20 -17.94
N ALA A 228 -0.38 15.18 -17.75
CA ALA A 228 -0.99 15.36 -16.43
C ALA A 228 -0.56 14.29 -15.42
N LEU A 229 -0.38 13.04 -15.87
CA LEU A 229 0.12 11.92 -15.07
C LEU A 229 1.57 12.14 -14.63
N THR A 230 2.44 12.67 -15.51
CA THR A 230 3.84 12.97 -15.13
C THR A 230 3.96 14.05 -14.04
N MET A 231 2.93 14.88 -13.87
CA MET A 231 2.86 15.88 -12.81
C MET A 231 2.35 15.34 -11.46
N SER A 232 1.97 14.05 -11.39
CA SER A 232 1.45 13.44 -10.17
C SER A 232 2.57 12.96 -9.24
N SER A 233 2.60 13.49 -8.02
CA SER A 233 3.52 13.09 -6.94
C SER A 233 3.41 11.60 -6.58
N MET A 234 2.19 11.04 -6.63
CA MET A 234 1.98 9.62 -6.32
C MET A 234 2.50 8.66 -7.40
N ILE A 235 2.57 9.11 -8.66
CA ILE A 235 2.86 8.25 -9.81
C ILE A 235 4.31 8.37 -10.27
N CYS A 236 4.74 9.59 -10.61
CA CYS A 236 6.03 9.82 -11.28
C CYS A 236 7.06 10.54 -10.39
N GLU A 237 6.70 10.93 -9.16
CA GLU A 237 7.66 11.47 -8.21
C GLU A 237 8.26 10.34 -7.36
N PHE A 238 9.53 10.05 -7.62
CA PHE A 238 10.32 9.02 -6.94
C PHE A 238 11.34 9.63 -5.95
N THR A 239 11.05 10.83 -5.46
CA THR A 239 11.84 11.50 -4.42
C THR A 239 11.40 11.02 -3.04
N LEU A 240 12.19 11.31 -2.01
CA LEU A 240 11.83 11.00 -0.62
C LEU A 240 10.63 11.83 -0.09
N TRP A 241 10.15 12.82 -0.85
CA TRP A 241 8.98 13.63 -0.48
C TRP A 241 7.67 12.86 -0.67
N ALA A 242 7.63 11.97 -1.66
CA ALA A 242 6.52 11.05 -1.86
C ALA A 242 6.69 9.85 -0.89
N GLU A 243 6.20 10.00 0.34
CA GLU A 243 6.32 8.96 1.37
C GLU A 243 5.54 7.69 0.98
N ARG A 244 6.26 6.61 0.67
CA ARG A 244 5.69 5.31 0.31
C ARG A 244 5.76 4.29 1.44
N ALA A 245 4.96 3.24 1.36
CA ALA A 245 4.87 2.17 2.35
C ALA A 245 6.26 1.55 2.57
N GLY A 246 7.00 1.32 1.49
CA GLY A 246 8.30 0.69 1.55
C GLY A 246 8.22 -0.82 1.74
N THR A 247 9.37 -1.44 2.00
CA THR A 247 9.47 -2.91 2.03
C THR A 247 10.53 -3.44 2.97
N PHE A 248 10.44 -4.71 3.32
CA PHE A 248 11.51 -5.50 3.92
C PHE A 248 12.16 -6.40 2.86
N VAL A 249 13.49 -6.44 2.84
CA VAL A 249 14.26 -7.30 1.94
C VAL A 249 15.26 -8.14 2.72
N SER A 250 15.58 -9.31 2.17
CA SER A 250 16.62 -10.19 2.69
C SER A 250 17.88 -10.05 1.84
N LEU A 251 18.96 -9.49 2.40
CA LEU A 251 20.22 -9.29 1.65
C LEU A 251 20.80 -10.59 1.10
N THR A 252 20.52 -11.74 1.74
CA THR A 252 20.93 -13.05 1.22
C THR A 252 20.13 -13.42 -0.02
N ASP A 253 18.82 -13.17 0.00
CA ASP A 253 17.91 -13.59 -1.07
C ASP A 253 18.08 -12.70 -2.30
N LEU A 254 18.26 -11.37 -2.09
CA LEU A 254 18.55 -10.43 -3.17
C LEU A 254 19.77 -10.82 -4.00
N ARG A 255 20.76 -11.48 -3.37
CA ARG A 255 21.95 -11.98 -4.07
C ARG A 255 21.72 -13.32 -4.76
N ALA A 256 20.78 -14.11 -4.29
CA ALA A 256 20.47 -15.44 -4.83
C ALA A 256 19.49 -15.36 -6.01
N ASP A 257 18.58 -14.38 -6.01
CA ASP A 257 17.53 -14.23 -7.02
C ASP A 257 17.56 -12.84 -7.66
N VAL A 258 18.04 -12.79 -8.90
CA VAL A 258 18.15 -11.57 -9.72
C VAL A 258 16.81 -10.94 -10.08
N ARG A 259 15.69 -11.63 -9.83
CA ARG A 259 14.34 -11.08 -10.05
C ARG A 259 13.90 -10.17 -8.90
N LEU A 260 14.57 -10.24 -7.75
CA LEU A 260 14.31 -9.36 -6.62
C LEU A 260 15.00 -8.00 -6.83
N PRO A 261 14.43 -6.89 -6.33
CA PRO A 261 15.01 -5.58 -6.50
C PRO A 261 16.28 -5.44 -5.67
N SER A 262 17.29 -4.75 -6.20
CA SER A 262 18.42 -4.36 -5.38
C SER A 262 18.02 -3.26 -4.38
N VAL A 263 18.78 -3.15 -3.29
CA VAL A 263 18.62 -2.03 -2.33
C VAL A 263 18.84 -0.70 -3.04
N GLU A 264 19.84 -0.63 -3.93
CA GLU A 264 20.15 0.55 -4.74
C GLU A 264 18.95 0.97 -5.61
N TRP A 265 18.26 0.01 -6.22
CA TRP A 265 17.08 0.28 -7.02
C TRP A 265 15.94 0.85 -6.17
N LEU A 266 15.68 0.25 -5.00
CA LEU A 266 14.67 0.75 -4.06
C LEU A 266 15.00 2.17 -3.61
N CYS A 267 16.27 2.46 -3.30
CA CYS A 267 16.73 3.80 -2.94
C CYS A 267 16.57 4.80 -4.10
N ALA A 268 16.95 4.40 -5.31
CA ALA A 268 16.86 5.25 -6.50
C ALA A 268 15.41 5.68 -6.79
N PHE A 269 14.44 4.80 -6.54
CA PHE A 269 13.01 5.09 -6.72
C PHE A 269 12.31 5.63 -5.45
N GLY A 270 13.08 6.07 -4.45
CA GLY A 270 12.53 6.67 -3.22
C GLY A 270 11.70 5.70 -2.38
N ILE A 271 11.90 4.39 -2.54
CA ILE A 271 11.19 3.34 -1.80
C ILE A 271 11.93 3.06 -0.50
N PRO A 272 11.32 3.36 0.68
CA PRO A 272 11.91 2.98 1.95
C PRO A 272 12.13 1.47 2.00
N ASN A 273 13.33 1.02 2.35
CA ASN A 273 13.60 -0.41 2.43
C ASN A 273 14.40 -0.76 3.68
N TRP A 274 14.01 -1.87 4.31
CA TRP A 274 14.59 -2.36 5.54
C TRP A 274 15.16 -3.74 5.33
N TYR A 275 16.33 -4.00 5.90
CA TYR A 275 16.90 -5.34 5.96
C TYR A 275 17.52 -5.61 7.31
N ARG A 276 17.53 -6.89 7.68
CA ARG A 276 18.27 -7.34 8.86
C ARG A 276 19.75 -7.13 8.62
N TRP A 277 20.44 -6.51 9.56
CA TRP A 277 21.89 -6.33 9.54
C TRP A 277 22.54 -7.22 10.59
N LYS A 278 23.69 -7.81 10.25
CA LYS A 278 24.49 -8.59 11.19
C LYS A 278 25.88 -7.99 11.31
N LEU A 279 26.41 -7.93 12.54
CA LEU A 279 27.73 -7.32 12.79
C LEU A 279 28.85 -8.07 12.05
N GLU A 280 28.74 -9.39 11.90
CA GLU A 280 29.71 -10.18 11.13
C GLU A 280 29.80 -9.76 9.65
N TRP A 281 28.74 -9.16 9.09
CA TRP A 281 28.70 -8.75 7.68
C TRP A 281 29.53 -7.50 7.39
N SER A 282 29.89 -6.72 8.42
CA SER A 282 30.75 -5.54 8.27
C SER A 282 32.13 -5.85 7.66
N LYS A 283 32.63 -7.08 7.84
CA LYS A 283 33.92 -7.54 7.32
C LYS A 283 33.82 -8.28 5.99
N ASP A 284 32.61 -8.65 5.57
CA ASP A 284 32.40 -9.35 4.32
C ASP A 284 32.27 -8.33 3.18
N PRO A 285 33.19 -8.33 2.19
CA PRO A 285 33.11 -7.43 1.03
C PRO A 285 31.77 -7.50 0.30
N LYS A 286 31.05 -8.62 0.43
CA LYS A 286 29.73 -8.84 -0.15
C LYS A 286 28.64 -7.92 0.42
N TYR A 287 28.78 -7.53 1.69
CA TYR A 287 27.79 -6.76 2.43
C TYR A 287 28.31 -5.40 2.89
N ALA A 288 29.60 -5.12 2.70
CA ALA A 288 30.27 -3.91 3.15
C ALA A 288 29.51 -2.63 2.76
N ALA A 289 28.97 -2.57 1.54
CA ALA A 289 28.21 -1.42 1.07
C ALA A 289 26.85 -1.22 1.76
N TYR A 290 26.28 -2.26 2.36
CA TYR A 290 25.03 -2.20 3.12
C TYR A 290 25.27 -1.91 4.61
N THR A 291 26.53 -1.70 5.01
CA THR A 291 26.87 -1.39 6.41
C THR A 291 26.23 -0.05 6.81
N PRO A 292 25.53 -0.01 7.97
CA PRO A 292 25.07 1.24 8.56
C PRO A 292 26.24 2.19 8.86
N LEU A 293 26.02 3.50 8.72
CA LEU A 293 27.00 4.48 9.16
C LEU A 293 27.23 4.38 10.68
N ALA A 294 28.45 4.70 11.12
CA ALA A 294 28.83 4.57 12.53
C ALA A 294 27.90 5.35 13.47
N HIS A 295 27.48 6.55 13.08
CA HIS A 295 26.57 7.36 13.89
C HIS A 295 25.17 6.74 13.98
N HIS A 296 24.64 6.10 12.92
CA HIS A 296 23.36 5.38 13.01
C HIS A 296 23.41 4.23 14.02
N LEU A 297 24.56 3.57 14.16
CA LEU A 297 24.76 2.53 15.17
C LEU A 297 24.88 3.12 16.57
N GLN A 298 25.50 4.30 16.72
CA GLN A 298 25.61 5.00 18.00
C GLN A 298 24.23 5.47 18.50
N ASP A 299 23.44 6.10 17.62
CA ASP A 299 22.08 6.58 17.92
C ASP A 299 21.17 5.46 18.47
N MET A 300 21.37 4.23 18.00
CA MET A 300 20.65 3.03 18.46
C MET A 300 20.94 2.70 19.94
N PHE A 301 22.12 3.00 20.45
CA PHE A 301 22.51 2.72 21.84
C PHE A 301 22.27 3.91 22.78
N ASP A 302 22.32 5.14 22.28
CA ASP A 302 22.12 6.35 23.09
C ASP A 302 20.66 6.53 23.54
N GLY A 303 19.70 5.89 22.87
CA GLY A 303 18.28 5.87 23.24
C GLY A 303 17.90 4.84 24.31
N ILE A 304 18.82 3.97 24.75
CA ILE A 304 18.55 2.98 25.79
C ILE A 304 18.97 3.59 27.14
N PRO A 305 18.04 4.05 28.01
CA PRO A 305 18.44 4.44 29.36
C PRO A 305 19.15 3.25 30.00
N PRO A 306 20.31 3.45 30.67
CA PRO A 306 21.02 2.35 31.29
C PRO A 306 20.04 1.62 32.20
N ARG A 307 19.83 0.31 31.95
CA ARG A 307 19.17 -0.56 32.92
C ARG A 307 20.05 -0.55 34.15
N ILE A 308 19.76 0.34 35.09
CA ILE A 308 20.28 0.28 36.45
C ILE A 308 19.69 -0.98 37.04
N SER A 309 20.38 -2.10 36.86
CA SER A 309 20.22 -3.29 37.68
C SER A 309 20.88 -3.02 39.02
N SER A 310 20.31 -2.12 39.82
CA SER A 310 20.62 -2.04 41.25
C SER A 310 19.71 -3.01 41.99
N ASN A 311 20.00 -4.29 41.80
CA ASN A 311 19.50 -5.36 42.63
C ASN A 311 20.39 -5.40 43.90
N TRP A 312 20.30 -4.36 44.74
CA TRP A 312 21.03 -4.27 46.01
C TRP A 312 20.24 -3.67 47.19
N ASP A 313 18.93 -3.42 47.05
CA ASP A 313 18.09 -3.01 48.20
C ASP A 313 16.80 -3.83 48.27
N VAL A 314 16.94 -5.14 48.53
CA VAL A 314 15.89 -5.95 49.17
C VAL A 314 16.49 -6.68 50.37
N MET A 315 16.99 -5.89 51.32
CA MET A 315 17.12 -6.30 52.70
C MET A 315 16.88 -5.06 53.56
N GLN A 316 15.61 -4.72 53.78
CA GLN A 316 15.05 -4.21 55.04
C GLN A 316 13.62 -3.71 54.81
N HIS A 317 12.66 -4.54 55.19
CA HIS A 317 11.56 -4.20 56.10
C HIS A 317 10.46 -5.27 55.97
N GLN A 318 10.63 -6.34 56.76
CA GLN A 318 9.49 -7.05 57.32
C GLN A 318 8.93 -6.20 58.45
N GLY A 319 7.63 -5.91 58.42
CA GLY A 319 6.94 -5.25 59.52
C GLY A 319 5.51 -4.85 59.19
N SER A 320 4.58 -5.69 59.62
CA SER A 320 3.22 -5.33 60.05
C SER A 320 2.09 -5.32 59.00
N SER A 321 1.40 -6.46 59.00
CA SER A 321 -0.06 -6.65 58.90
C SER A 321 -0.96 -5.45 59.21
N HIS A 322 -1.97 -5.23 58.35
CA HIS A 322 -3.38 -5.06 58.75
C HIS A 322 -4.36 -5.19 57.56
N SER A 323 -5.08 -6.32 57.56
CA SER A 323 -6.53 -6.53 57.34
C SER A 323 -7.45 -5.47 56.67
N LEU A 324 -8.26 -6.01 55.74
CA LEU A 324 -9.71 -5.80 55.48
C LEU A 324 -10.19 -4.45 54.90
N THR A 325 -10.73 -4.47 53.67
CA THR A 325 -12.18 -4.44 53.36
C THR A 325 -12.43 -4.13 51.86
N ALA A 326 -13.27 -4.95 51.22
CA ALA A 326 -14.02 -4.54 50.02
C ALA A 326 -15.21 -3.65 50.46
N PRO A 327 -15.79 -2.82 49.58
CA PRO A 327 -17.05 -3.28 48.96
C PRO A 327 -17.43 -2.71 47.57
N MET A 328 -18.30 -3.49 46.92
CA MET A 328 -19.52 -3.13 46.17
C MET A 328 -19.49 -2.17 44.97
N ASN A 329 -19.68 -2.81 43.81
CA ASN A 329 -20.71 -2.57 42.80
C ASN A 329 -21.77 -1.49 43.09
N GLN A 330 -22.00 -0.62 42.10
CA GLN A 330 -23.30 -0.01 41.84
C GLN A 330 -23.78 -0.30 40.41
N PRO A 331 -25.12 -0.39 40.19
CA PRO A 331 -25.71 -0.82 38.93
C PRO A 331 -26.03 0.35 37.99
N ILE A 332 -25.90 0.10 36.68
CA ILE A 332 -26.30 1.00 35.58
C ILE A 332 -27.81 0.79 35.31
N PRO A 333 -28.64 1.85 35.18
CA PRO A 333 -30.04 1.72 34.79
C PRO A 333 -30.21 1.61 33.26
N PRO A 334 -31.30 0.99 32.78
CA PRO A 334 -31.51 0.69 31.36
C PRO A 334 -31.97 1.93 30.59
N GLN A 335 -31.37 2.14 29.41
CA GLN A 335 -31.87 3.11 28.44
C GLN A 335 -32.98 2.49 27.59
N ASN A 336 -34.02 3.30 27.41
CA ASN A 336 -35.29 3.00 26.77
C ASN A 336 -35.15 2.56 25.31
N ALA A 337 -35.94 1.53 24.98
CA ALA A 337 -36.23 1.11 23.62
C ALA A 337 -37.14 2.13 22.91
N CYS A 338 -36.79 2.47 21.67
CA CYS A 338 -37.73 3.06 20.70
C CYS A 338 -38.25 1.96 19.75
N PRO A 339 -39.48 2.09 19.23
CA PRO A 339 -40.23 0.98 18.66
C PRO A 339 -39.84 0.69 17.21
N LEU A 340 -39.81 -0.60 16.91
CA LEU A 340 -39.79 -1.18 15.57
C LEU A 340 -41.07 -0.78 14.81
N GLY A 341 -40.89 -0.08 13.70
CA GLY A 341 -41.91 0.06 12.67
C GLY A 341 -41.80 -1.11 11.69
N GLU A 342 -42.88 -1.90 11.60
CA GLU A 342 -43.08 -2.96 10.62
C GLU A 342 -42.84 -2.44 9.20
N SER A 343 -42.17 -3.23 8.36
CA SER A 343 -42.11 -2.99 6.93
C SER A 343 -42.25 -4.31 6.18
N ARG A 344 -43.35 -4.32 5.41
CA ARG A 344 -43.86 -5.34 4.51
C ARG A 344 -42.79 -6.02 3.66
N GLU A 345 -42.90 -7.34 3.60
CA GLU A 345 -42.27 -8.19 2.59
C GLU A 345 -42.78 -7.82 1.20
N GLY A 346 -41.87 -7.37 0.34
CA GLY A 346 -42.07 -7.21 -1.09
C GLY A 346 -41.08 -8.09 -1.82
N ASN A 347 -41.60 -9.08 -2.55
CA ASN A 347 -40.86 -10.02 -3.39
C ASN A 347 -39.94 -9.29 -4.39
N LEU A 348 -38.63 -9.51 -4.29
CA LEU A 348 -37.67 -9.11 -5.33
C LEU A 348 -37.46 -10.27 -6.31
N THR A 349 -37.76 -10.00 -7.58
CA THR A 349 -37.44 -10.83 -8.73
C THR A 349 -35.94 -10.85 -9.01
N LYS A 350 -35.41 -12.05 -9.29
CA LYS A 350 -34.05 -12.29 -9.79
C LYS A 350 -33.81 -11.51 -11.09
N GLY A 351 -32.76 -10.71 -11.11
CA GLY A 351 -32.20 -10.08 -12.31
C GLY A 351 -30.68 -10.33 -12.38
N ASP A 352 -30.28 -10.93 -13.50
CA ASP A 352 -28.99 -10.84 -14.20
C ASP A 352 -27.68 -11.29 -13.52
N SER A 353 -27.47 -12.61 -13.60
CA SER A 353 -26.18 -13.29 -13.47
C SER A 353 -25.33 -13.20 -14.76
N GLY A 354 -24.93 -11.98 -15.17
CA GLY A 354 -24.10 -11.74 -16.37
C GLY A 354 -22.60 -11.45 -16.12
N TRP A 355 -22.19 -11.23 -14.88
CA TRP A 355 -20.89 -10.57 -14.60
C TRP A 355 -19.71 -11.52 -14.32
N LEU A 356 -19.96 -12.82 -14.15
CA LEU A 356 -18.92 -13.82 -13.87
C LEU A 356 -18.12 -14.25 -15.10
N VAL A 357 -18.61 -14.00 -16.32
CA VAL A 357 -17.95 -14.46 -17.54
C VAL A 357 -16.79 -13.53 -17.95
N SER A 358 -16.85 -12.23 -17.62
CA SER A 358 -15.81 -11.26 -18.02
C SER A 358 -14.47 -11.46 -17.28
N TRP A 359 -14.52 -11.93 -16.03
CA TRP A 359 -13.32 -12.19 -15.23
C TRP A 359 -12.50 -13.41 -15.70
N LEU A 360 -13.13 -14.40 -16.34
CA LEU A 360 -12.43 -15.60 -16.81
C LEU A 360 -11.65 -15.35 -18.11
N TRP A 361 -12.11 -14.46 -18.99
CA TRP A 361 -11.45 -14.23 -20.28
C TRP A 361 -10.11 -13.49 -20.16
N MET A 362 -9.97 -12.58 -19.18
CA MET A 362 -8.70 -11.87 -18.97
C MET A 362 -7.61 -12.74 -18.32
N TRP A 363 -7.99 -13.76 -17.53
CA TRP A 363 -7.04 -14.72 -16.96
C TRP A 363 -6.60 -15.81 -17.96
N LEU A 364 -7.49 -16.22 -18.87
CA LEU A 364 -7.18 -17.23 -19.89
C LEU A 364 -6.25 -16.70 -21.00
N LEU A 365 -6.25 -15.40 -21.29
CA LEU A 365 -5.32 -14.84 -22.28
C LEU A 365 -3.87 -14.70 -21.78
N VAL A 366 -3.66 -14.64 -20.47
CA VAL A 366 -2.31 -14.52 -19.86
C VAL A 366 -1.65 -15.88 -19.62
N SER A 367 -2.38 -16.99 -19.82
CA SER A 367 -1.85 -18.36 -19.60
C SER A 367 -1.49 -19.12 -20.89
N VAL A 368 -1.55 -18.48 -22.07
CA VAL A 368 -1.32 -19.12 -23.39
C VAL A 368 -0.22 -18.41 -24.21
N ILE A 369 0.57 -17.53 -23.60
CA ILE A 369 1.82 -16.97 -24.16
C ILE A 369 2.87 -17.07 -23.07
#